data_AF-A0A7W8UR30-F1
#
_entry.id   AF-A0A7W8UR30-F1
#
_cell.length_a   1.000
_cell.length_b   1.000
_cell.length_c   1.000
_cell.angle_alpha   90.00
_cell.angle_beta   90.00
_cell.angle_gamma   90.00
#
_symmetry.space_group_name_H-M   'P 1'
#
loop_
_entity.id
_entity.type
_entity.pdbx_description
1 polymer ?
#
loop_
_entity_poly.entity_id
_entity_poly.type
_entity_poly.pdbx_seq_one_letter_code
_entity_poly.pdbx_strand_id
1 'polypeptide(L)'
;MTTPTECQHYGDAPASESTAEPTTTPSQPSRRRFLQSAAAAATIGAAPHLRAQTQAPTPASPAPPSNPVVPPRPVTLTVNGRAYTLQLEPRVTLLDALREYAGLMGTKKGCDRGQCGACTVLVDGRRINSCLTLAVMHEGENITTVEGLASNGALSPVQAAFIEHDAFQCGYCTPGQLCSATALLSEFRNGTASTVTADVRARPAALTDDEIRERMSGNLCRCGAYVNIVAAVRAAHDNA
;
A
#
# COMPACT_ATOMS: atom_id res chain seq x y z
N MET A 1 25.41 -47.97 17.27
CA MET A 1 26.03 -48.64 16.12
C MET A 1 25.10 -48.43 14.94
N THR A 2 25.27 -47.34 14.19
CA THR A 2 26.01 -47.27 12.90
C THR A 2 25.38 -48.19 11.86
N THR A 3 24.73 -47.71 10.81
CA THR A 3 25.30 -46.85 9.75
C THR A 3 24.23 -46.04 8.97
N PRO A 4 24.65 -45.01 8.20
CA PRO A 4 23.78 -44.02 7.55
C PRO A 4 23.41 -44.40 6.11
N THR A 5 22.28 -43.92 5.61
CA THR A 5 21.86 -44.02 4.20
C THR A 5 22.28 -42.78 3.41
N GLU A 6 22.92 -43.03 2.27
CA GLU A 6 23.62 -42.11 1.37
C GLU A 6 22.77 -40.96 0.79
N CYS A 7 23.42 -39.79 0.67
CA CYS A 7 23.05 -38.74 -0.26
C CYS A 7 23.29 -39.21 -1.70
N GLN A 8 22.24 -39.26 -2.51
CA GLN A 8 22.36 -39.54 -3.94
C GLN A 8 23.04 -38.36 -4.66
N HIS A 9 24.19 -38.65 -5.26
CA HIS A 9 24.83 -37.84 -6.28
C HIS A 9 23.89 -37.67 -7.48
N TYR A 10 23.56 -36.43 -7.82
CA TYR A 10 22.96 -36.10 -9.10
C TYR A 10 24.07 -36.14 -10.16
N GLY A 11 23.98 -37.13 -11.05
CA GLY A 11 24.97 -37.41 -12.08
C GLY A 11 25.06 -36.32 -13.15
N ASP A 12 26.27 -36.21 -13.70
CA ASP A 12 26.66 -35.36 -14.81
C ASP A 12 25.81 -35.64 -16.06
N ALA A 13 25.27 -34.56 -16.64
CA ALA A 13 24.63 -34.61 -17.95
C ALA A 13 25.70 -34.58 -19.06
N PRO A 14 25.51 -35.32 -20.18
CA PRO A 14 26.49 -35.38 -21.25
C PRO A 14 26.57 -34.06 -22.03
N ALA A 15 27.79 -33.66 -22.37
CA ALA A 15 28.09 -32.52 -23.21
C ALA A 15 27.51 -32.71 -24.63
N SER A 16 26.65 -31.78 -25.06
CA SER A 16 26.19 -31.69 -26.44
C SER A 16 27.24 -30.99 -27.30
N GLU A 17 27.70 -31.66 -28.36
CA GLU A 17 28.53 -31.10 -29.42
C GLU A 17 27.78 -29.97 -30.15
N SER A 18 28.37 -28.77 -30.14
CA SER A 18 27.90 -27.61 -30.90
C SER A 18 28.62 -27.54 -32.23
N THR A 19 27.93 -27.83 -33.32
CA THR A 19 28.37 -27.57 -34.70
C THR A 19 28.57 -26.06 -34.92
N ALA A 20 29.73 -25.67 -35.44
CA ALA A 20 30.08 -24.28 -35.73
C ALA A 20 29.43 -23.80 -37.04
N GLU A 21 28.66 -22.71 -36.96
CA GLU A 21 28.23 -21.92 -38.13
C GLU A 21 29.22 -20.77 -38.41
N PRO A 22 29.43 -20.36 -39.68
CA PRO A 22 30.35 -19.29 -40.02
C PRO A 22 29.76 -17.92 -39.68
N THR A 23 30.39 -17.22 -38.72
CA THR A 23 30.06 -15.84 -38.34
C THR A 23 30.45 -14.86 -39.45
N THR A 24 29.48 -14.31 -40.18
CA THR A 24 29.68 -13.14 -41.04
C THR A 24 29.46 -11.86 -40.24
N THR A 25 30.55 -11.16 -39.91
CA THR A 25 30.50 -9.85 -39.25
C THR A 25 30.05 -8.76 -40.24
N PRO A 26 29.00 -7.95 -39.96
CA PRO A 26 28.71 -6.79 -40.79
C PRO A 26 29.75 -5.69 -40.53
N SER A 27 30.31 -5.15 -41.62
CA SER A 27 31.29 -4.06 -41.56
C SER A 27 30.64 -2.76 -41.09
N GLN A 28 31.19 -2.15 -40.03
CA GLN A 28 30.71 -0.85 -39.56
C GLN A 28 31.12 0.26 -40.53
N PRO A 29 30.20 1.14 -40.97
CA PRO A 29 30.56 2.26 -41.83
C PRO A 29 31.36 3.31 -41.05
N SER A 30 32.49 3.74 -41.62
CA SER A 30 33.34 4.74 -40.98
C SER A 30 32.67 6.12 -40.98
N ARG A 31 32.76 6.84 -39.85
CA ARG A 31 32.20 8.19 -39.63
C ARG A 31 32.59 9.22 -40.70
N ARG A 32 33.66 8.95 -41.45
CA ARG A 32 34.19 9.81 -42.52
C ARG A 32 33.36 9.76 -43.81
N ARG A 33 32.62 8.67 -44.08
CA ARG A 33 31.71 8.57 -45.25
C ARG A 33 30.36 9.24 -45.04
N PHE A 34 29.89 9.40 -43.80
CA PHE A 34 28.61 10.07 -43.48
C PHE A 34 28.69 11.60 -43.64
N LEU A 35 29.85 12.19 -43.35
CA LEU A 35 30.06 13.63 -43.51
C LEU A 35 30.24 14.06 -44.98
N GLN A 36 30.60 13.15 -45.88
CA GLN A 36 30.80 13.45 -47.31
C GLN A 36 29.50 13.46 -48.13
N SER A 37 28.41 12.84 -47.64
CA SER A 37 27.10 12.87 -48.28
C SER A 37 26.23 14.09 -47.92
N ALA A 38 26.71 14.98 -47.03
CA ALA A 38 25.96 16.17 -46.60
C ALA A 38 26.08 17.39 -47.54
N ALA A 39 26.92 17.35 -48.58
CA ALA A 39 27.25 18.52 -49.41
C ALA A 39 26.45 18.66 -50.72
N ALA A 40 25.44 17.81 -51.00
CA ALA A 40 24.72 17.81 -52.28
C ALA A 40 23.18 17.89 -52.16
N ALA A 41 22.66 18.66 -51.20
CA ALA A 41 21.21 18.94 -51.11
C ALA A 41 20.89 20.41 -50.78
N ALA A 42 21.78 21.34 -51.14
CA ALA A 42 21.48 22.77 -51.13
C ALA A 42 21.02 23.17 -52.53
N THR A 43 19.71 23.38 -52.78
CA THR A 43 19.19 24.35 -53.79
C THR A 43 17.67 24.46 -53.96
N ILE A 44 16.79 23.71 -53.29
CA ILE A 44 15.33 23.93 -53.46
C ILE A 44 14.59 23.79 -52.13
N GLY A 45 14.22 24.90 -51.50
CA GLY A 45 13.41 24.84 -50.27
C GLY A 45 13.09 26.15 -49.53
N ALA A 46 13.44 27.32 -50.06
CA ALA A 46 13.25 28.59 -49.33
C ALA A 46 11.84 29.21 -49.47
N ALA A 47 10.92 28.61 -50.23
CA ALA A 47 9.60 29.21 -50.49
C ALA A 47 8.50 28.95 -49.43
N PRO A 48 8.43 27.81 -48.70
CA PRO A 48 7.30 27.58 -47.79
C PRO A 48 7.38 28.36 -46.48
N HIS A 49 8.59 28.78 -46.06
CA HIS A 49 8.80 29.35 -44.72
C HIS A 49 8.31 30.80 -44.57
N LEU A 50 8.07 31.52 -45.67
CA LEU A 50 7.56 32.89 -45.59
C LEU A 50 6.06 32.95 -45.28
N ARG A 51 5.32 31.85 -45.41
CA ARG A 51 3.87 31.80 -45.15
C ARG A 51 3.49 31.40 -43.72
N ALA A 52 4.47 30.96 -42.92
CA ALA A 52 4.21 30.51 -41.54
C ALA A 52 4.27 31.65 -40.50
N GLN A 53 4.66 32.88 -40.89
CA GLN A 53 4.84 34.01 -39.96
C GLN A 53 3.63 34.98 -39.88
N THR A 54 2.56 34.75 -40.65
CA THR A 54 1.36 35.62 -40.65
C THR A 54 0.14 34.99 -39.98
N GLN A 55 0.30 33.89 -39.24
CA GLN A 55 -0.80 33.38 -38.42
C GLN A 55 -0.94 34.25 -37.17
N ALA A 56 -1.94 35.13 -37.18
CA ALA A 56 -2.33 35.89 -36.01
C ALA A 56 -2.54 34.95 -34.81
N PRO A 57 -2.09 35.31 -33.60
CA PRO A 57 -2.29 34.48 -32.42
C PRO A 57 -3.79 34.22 -32.26
N THR A 58 -4.18 32.95 -32.32
CA THR A 58 -5.53 32.52 -31.95
C THR A 58 -5.80 33.05 -30.53
N PRO A 59 -6.88 33.79 -30.28
CA PRO A 59 -7.19 34.23 -28.92
C PRO A 59 -7.25 32.99 -28.03
N ALA A 60 -6.46 33.00 -26.95
CA ALA A 60 -6.45 31.92 -25.98
C ALA A 60 -7.89 31.71 -25.50
N SER A 61 -8.38 30.47 -25.55
CA SER A 61 -9.65 30.13 -24.90
C SER A 61 -9.61 30.64 -23.46
N PRO A 62 -10.68 31.30 -22.98
CA PRO A 62 -10.73 31.73 -21.59
C PRO A 62 -10.45 30.53 -20.70
N ALA A 63 -9.53 30.72 -19.74
CA ALA A 63 -9.23 29.69 -18.77
C ALA A 63 -10.55 29.25 -18.12
N PRO A 64 -10.77 27.94 -17.93
CA PRO A 64 -11.96 27.47 -17.23
C PRO A 64 -12.06 28.19 -15.87
N PRO A 65 -13.28 28.50 -15.39
CA PRO A 65 -13.45 29.13 -14.10
C PRO A 65 -12.72 28.31 -13.04
N SER A 66 -11.93 28.98 -12.20
CA SER A 66 -11.28 28.33 -11.07
C SER A 66 -12.34 27.76 -10.14
N ASN A 67 -12.14 26.53 -9.67
CA ASN A 67 -13.03 25.92 -8.69
C ASN A 67 -13.08 26.83 -7.44
N PRO A 68 -14.27 27.11 -6.89
CA PRO A 68 -14.40 27.93 -5.70
C PRO A 68 -13.63 27.27 -4.54
N VAL A 69 -12.76 28.05 -3.88
CA VAL A 69 -12.02 27.60 -2.71
C VAL A 69 -13.00 27.53 -1.54
N VAL A 70 -13.21 26.34 -0.98
CA VAL A 70 -14.01 26.16 0.24
C VAL A 70 -13.09 26.40 1.44
N PRO A 71 -13.37 27.37 2.32
CA PRO A 71 -12.50 27.66 3.45
C PRO A 71 -12.51 26.53 4.49
N PRO A 72 -11.42 26.36 5.26
CA PRO A 72 -11.41 25.46 6.40
C PRO A 72 -12.45 25.85 7.46
N ARG A 73 -13.02 24.85 8.15
CA ARG A 73 -13.97 25.02 9.25
C ARG A 73 -13.55 24.17 10.47
N PRO A 74 -13.99 24.53 11.68
CA PRO A 74 -13.69 23.72 12.87
C PRO A 74 -14.40 22.37 12.78
N VAL A 75 -13.66 21.31 13.09
CA VAL A 75 -14.12 19.92 13.19
C VAL A 75 -13.55 19.33 14.48
N THR A 76 -14.39 18.70 15.30
CA THR A 76 -13.93 18.09 16.56
C THR A 76 -13.93 16.57 16.48
N LEU A 77 -12.74 15.97 16.59
CA LEU A 77 -12.53 14.52 16.56
C LEU A 77 -12.11 14.01 17.94
N THR A 78 -12.68 12.89 18.37
CA THR A 78 -12.21 12.18 19.58
C THR A 78 -11.26 11.08 19.14
N VAL A 79 -9.96 11.27 19.35
CA VAL A 79 -8.91 10.33 18.92
C VAL A 79 -8.15 9.82 20.13
N ASN A 80 -8.10 8.50 20.31
CA ASN A 80 -7.44 7.82 21.43
C ASN A 80 -7.90 8.37 22.80
N GLY A 81 -9.20 8.68 22.93
CA GLY A 81 -9.80 9.23 24.15
C GLY A 81 -9.59 10.74 24.37
N ARG A 82 -8.90 11.43 23.45
CA ARG A 82 -8.64 12.88 23.53
C ARG A 82 -9.38 13.63 22.42
N ALA A 83 -9.98 14.77 22.76
CA ALA A 83 -10.59 15.68 21.79
C ALA A 83 -9.54 16.52 21.04
N TYR A 84 -9.70 16.63 19.73
CA TYR A 84 -8.92 17.45 18.81
C TYR A 84 -9.87 18.35 18.00
N THR A 85 -9.83 19.66 18.23
CA THR A 85 -10.53 20.65 17.40
C THR A 85 -9.58 21.16 16.32
N LEU A 86 -9.88 20.85 15.05
CA LEU A 86 -9.02 21.09 13.90
C LEU A 86 -9.69 21.99 12.87
N GLN A 87 -8.92 22.86 12.19
CA GLN A 87 -9.41 23.67 11.07
C GLN A 87 -9.21 22.91 9.76
N LEU A 88 -10.28 22.33 9.21
CA LEU A 88 -10.20 21.40 8.07
C LEU A 88 -11.05 21.88 6.89
N GLU A 89 -10.52 21.76 5.67
CA GLU A 89 -11.36 21.80 4.47
C GLU A 89 -12.24 20.54 4.41
N PRO A 90 -13.47 20.58 3.86
CA PRO A 90 -14.35 19.41 3.83
C PRO A 90 -13.79 18.17 3.11
N ARG A 91 -12.82 18.37 2.20
CA ARG A 91 -12.16 17.28 1.45
C ARG A 91 -11.07 16.55 2.22
N VAL A 92 -10.68 17.03 3.41
CA VAL A 92 -9.61 16.41 4.19
C VAL A 92 -10.06 15.03 4.64
N THR A 93 -9.30 14.01 4.24
CA THR A 93 -9.57 12.62 4.64
C THR A 93 -9.33 12.45 6.14
N LEU A 94 -9.95 11.44 6.77
CA LEU A 94 -9.63 11.11 8.16
C LEU A 94 -8.13 10.79 8.31
N LEU A 95 -7.53 10.13 7.32
CA LEU A 95 -6.09 9.84 7.28
C LEU A 95 -5.24 11.11 7.41
N ASP A 96 -5.53 12.12 6.58
CA ASP A 96 -4.76 13.36 6.55
C ASP A 96 -5.03 14.21 7.79
N ALA A 97 -6.26 14.24 8.29
CA ALA A 97 -6.59 14.90 9.56
C ALA A 97 -5.78 14.33 10.72
N LEU A 98 -5.66 13.00 10.83
CA LEU A 98 -4.87 12.35 11.88
C LEU A 98 -3.38 12.69 11.77
N ARG A 99 -2.82 12.59 10.57
CA ARG A 99 -1.37 12.73 10.35
C ARG A 99 -0.93 14.19 10.35
N GLU A 100 -1.49 14.98 9.45
CA GLU A 100 -0.95 16.28 9.07
C GLU A 100 -1.51 17.41 9.96
N TYR A 101 -2.69 17.20 10.58
CA TYR A 101 -3.32 18.20 11.45
C TYR A 101 -3.23 17.83 12.94
N ALA A 102 -3.50 16.58 13.32
CA ALA A 102 -3.41 16.13 14.70
C ALA A 102 -1.99 15.67 15.11
N GLY A 103 -1.08 15.49 14.14
CA GLY A 103 0.31 15.07 14.39
C GLY A 103 0.48 13.59 14.75
N LEU A 104 -0.56 12.77 14.58
CA LEU A 104 -0.56 11.34 14.88
C LEU A 104 -0.07 10.55 13.66
N MET A 105 1.25 10.37 13.61
CA MET A 105 1.94 9.83 12.43
C MET A 105 1.92 8.30 12.33
N GLY A 106 1.36 7.59 13.29
CA GLY A 106 1.28 6.12 13.32
C GLY A 106 0.53 5.56 12.13
N THR A 107 -0.66 6.09 11.82
CA THR A 107 -1.43 5.71 10.64
C THR A 107 -0.71 6.11 9.34
N LYS A 108 -0.63 5.20 8.35
CA LYS A 108 0.22 5.39 7.16
C LYS A 108 -0.56 5.58 5.87
N LYS A 109 -0.03 6.43 4.98
CA LYS A 109 -0.54 6.62 3.62
C LYS A 109 0.28 5.79 2.63
N GLY A 110 -0.19 4.56 2.35
CA GLY A 110 0.48 3.69 1.38
C GLY A 110 -0.01 3.82 -0.07
N CYS A 111 -1.29 4.08 -0.28
CA CYS A 111 -1.88 4.14 -1.63
C CYS A 111 -2.93 5.24 -1.86
N ASP A 112 -3.57 5.73 -0.78
CA ASP A 112 -4.63 6.75 -0.81
C ASP A 112 -5.86 6.40 -1.67
N ARG A 113 -6.13 5.09 -1.84
CA ARG A 113 -7.20 4.57 -2.70
C ARG A 113 -7.78 3.24 -2.21
N GLY A 114 -7.68 2.97 -0.91
CA GLY A 114 -8.25 1.79 -0.25
C GLY A 114 -7.64 0.43 -0.60
N GLN A 115 -6.48 0.39 -1.27
CA GLN A 115 -5.91 -0.85 -1.79
C GLN A 115 -4.97 -1.60 -0.84
N CYS A 116 -4.38 -0.92 0.16
CA CYS A 116 -3.29 -1.52 0.93
C CYS A 116 -3.55 -1.73 2.42
N GLY A 117 -4.58 -1.13 3.00
CA GLY A 117 -4.87 -1.22 4.44
C GLY A 117 -3.84 -0.57 5.38
N ALA A 118 -2.79 0.08 4.88
CA ALA A 118 -1.79 0.73 5.75
C ALA A 118 -2.38 1.90 6.59
N CYS A 119 -3.52 2.44 6.14
CA CYS A 119 -4.27 3.50 6.78
C CYS A 119 -5.38 3.01 7.72
N THR A 120 -5.41 1.73 8.08
CA THR A 120 -6.48 1.20 8.92
C THR A 120 -6.45 1.83 10.32
N VAL A 121 -7.61 2.32 10.75
CA VAL A 121 -7.92 2.80 12.11
C VAL A 121 -9.22 2.16 12.57
N LEU A 122 -9.54 2.26 13.86
CA LEU A 122 -10.83 1.85 14.40
C LEU A 122 -11.72 3.08 14.61
N VAL A 123 -12.97 3.02 14.15
CA VAL A 123 -14.01 4.01 14.44
C VAL A 123 -15.14 3.27 15.16
N ASP A 124 -15.40 3.64 16.41
CA ASP A 124 -16.29 2.93 17.33
C ASP A 124 -16.04 1.41 17.34
N GLY A 125 -14.75 1.04 17.38
CA GLY A 125 -14.28 -0.36 17.38
C GLY A 125 -14.31 -1.06 16.02
N ARG A 126 -14.83 -0.43 14.96
CA ARG A 126 -14.88 -0.99 13.60
C ARG A 126 -13.68 -0.54 12.79
N ARG A 127 -12.93 -1.47 12.19
CA ARG A 127 -11.81 -1.10 11.32
C ARG A 127 -12.30 -0.50 10.00
N ILE A 128 -11.69 0.61 9.58
CA ILE A 128 -11.95 1.27 8.29
C ILE A 128 -10.67 1.76 7.63
N ASN A 129 -10.70 1.96 6.31
CA ASN A 129 -9.64 2.66 5.58
C ASN A 129 -9.82 4.18 5.71
N SER A 130 -9.02 4.83 6.57
CA SER A 130 -9.14 6.27 6.82
C SER A 130 -8.87 7.18 5.60
N CYS A 131 -8.25 6.66 4.53
CA CYS A 131 -8.10 7.39 3.26
C CYS A 131 -9.38 7.51 2.43
N LEU A 132 -10.39 6.67 2.70
CA LEU A 132 -11.64 6.62 1.92
C LEU A 132 -12.83 7.25 2.66
N THR A 133 -12.56 8.09 3.65
CA THR A 133 -13.59 8.80 4.41
C THR A 133 -13.09 10.19 4.78
N LEU A 134 -14.02 11.14 4.93
CA LEU A 134 -13.71 12.53 5.25
C LEU A 134 -13.73 12.73 6.75
N ALA A 135 -12.80 13.55 7.28
CA ALA A 135 -12.72 13.82 8.71
C ALA A 135 -14.03 14.40 9.27
N VAL A 136 -14.69 15.27 8.51
CA VAL A 136 -15.98 15.88 8.86
C VAL A 136 -17.13 14.87 9.07
N MET A 137 -16.99 13.63 8.59
CA MET A 137 -18.02 12.59 8.75
C MET A 137 -17.95 11.88 10.12
N HIS A 138 -16.86 12.10 10.88
CA HIS A 138 -16.55 11.36 12.10
C HIS A 138 -16.63 12.22 13.37
N GLU A 139 -17.30 13.38 13.31
CA GLU A 139 -17.60 14.15 14.52
C GLU A 139 -18.53 13.36 15.44
N GLY A 140 -18.16 13.25 16.71
CA GLY A 140 -18.93 12.52 17.73
C GLY A 140 -18.61 11.03 17.83
N GLU A 141 -17.82 10.47 16.92
CA GLU A 141 -17.37 9.07 16.97
C GLU A 141 -16.02 8.93 17.69
N ASN A 142 -15.72 7.73 18.19
CA ASN A 142 -14.44 7.44 18.83
C ASN A 142 -13.47 6.80 17.85
N ILE A 143 -12.36 7.49 17.57
CA ILE A 143 -11.30 7.01 16.68
C ILE A 143 -10.17 6.44 17.53
N THR A 144 -9.74 5.21 17.22
CA THR A 144 -8.52 4.60 17.78
C THR A 144 -7.51 4.36 16.68
N THR A 145 -6.32 4.93 16.83
CA THR A 145 -5.16 4.70 15.95
C THR A 145 -4.20 3.70 16.60
N VAL A 146 -3.11 3.34 15.92
CA VAL A 146 -2.10 2.41 16.48
C VAL A 146 -1.53 2.92 17.80
N GLU A 147 -1.37 4.24 17.96
CA GLU A 147 -0.89 4.88 19.18
C GLU A 147 -1.84 4.63 20.37
N GLY A 148 -3.14 4.47 20.12
CA GLY A 148 -4.15 4.21 21.13
C GLY A 148 -4.33 2.73 21.50
N LEU A 149 -3.61 1.81 20.85
CA LEU A 149 -3.67 0.38 21.20
C LEU A 149 -2.92 0.06 22.49
N ALA A 150 -1.86 0.83 22.79
CA ALA A 150 -1.15 0.72 24.06
C ALA A 150 -1.86 1.57 25.12
N SER A 151 -1.88 1.09 26.37
CA SER A 151 -2.48 1.81 27.50
C SER A 151 -1.51 1.85 28.67
N ASN A 152 -1.34 3.03 29.28
CA ASN A 152 -0.48 3.24 30.45
C ASN A 152 0.97 2.71 30.26
N GLY A 153 1.50 2.80 29.04
CA GLY A 153 2.85 2.30 28.72
C GLY A 153 2.95 0.79 28.49
N ALA A 154 1.87 0.03 28.68
CA ALA A 154 1.81 -1.39 28.35
C ALA A 154 1.33 -1.61 26.91
N LEU A 155 2.01 -2.51 26.21
CA LEU A 155 1.61 -2.95 24.88
C LEU A 155 0.30 -3.74 24.96
N SER A 156 -0.55 -3.59 23.94
CA SER A 156 -1.67 -4.53 23.74
C SER A 156 -1.15 -5.96 23.50
N PRO A 157 -1.96 -6.99 23.77
CA PRO A 157 -1.60 -8.37 23.45
C PRO A 157 -1.20 -8.57 21.99
N VAL A 158 -1.88 -7.90 21.07
CA VAL A 158 -1.56 -7.94 19.63
C VAL A 158 -0.19 -7.31 19.34
N GLN A 159 0.14 -6.17 19.96
CA GLN A 159 1.45 -5.55 19.79
C GLN A 159 2.58 -6.43 20.34
N ALA A 160 2.39 -7.03 21.52
CA ALA A 160 3.37 -7.93 22.12
C ALA A 160 3.61 -9.16 21.24
N ALA A 161 2.55 -9.81 20.76
CA ALA A 161 2.64 -10.95 19.86
C ALA A 161 3.33 -10.61 18.54
N PHE A 162 3.09 -9.42 17.98
CA PHE A 162 3.77 -8.99 16.76
C PHE A 162 5.28 -8.83 16.94
N ILE A 163 5.74 -8.44 18.13
CA ILE A 163 7.17 -8.38 18.47
C ILE A 163 7.73 -9.79 18.65
N GLU A 164 7.07 -10.63 19.46
CA GLU A 164 7.53 -11.97 19.77
C GLU A 164 7.68 -12.87 18.53
N HIS A 165 6.77 -12.72 17.57
CA HIS A 165 6.76 -13.52 16.35
C HIS A 165 7.46 -12.85 15.15
N ASP A 166 8.15 -11.72 15.34
CA ASP A 166 8.79 -10.96 14.24
C ASP A 166 7.82 -10.69 13.07
N ALA A 167 6.61 -10.21 13.42
CA ALA A 167 5.49 -10.04 12.49
C ALA A 167 5.56 -8.71 11.70
N PHE A 168 6.76 -8.19 11.48
CA PHE A 168 7.02 -7.01 10.66
C PHE A 168 8.50 -6.97 10.25
N GLN A 169 8.82 -6.11 9.28
CA GLN A 169 10.22 -5.81 8.92
C GLN A 169 10.40 -4.30 8.80
N CYS A 170 10.06 -3.70 7.63
CA CYS A 170 10.17 -2.25 7.45
C CYS A 170 9.23 -1.43 8.34
N GLY A 171 8.27 -2.07 9.00
CA GLY A 171 7.33 -1.45 9.93
C GLY A 171 6.20 -0.65 9.28
N TYR A 172 6.22 -0.42 7.96
CA TYR A 172 5.30 0.53 7.32
C TYR A 172 3.84 0.05 7.31
N CYS A 173 3.59 -1.24 7.06
CA CYS A 173 2.23 -1.78 7.12
C CYS A 173 1.77 -2.09 8.55
N THR A 174 2.70 -2.17 9.51
CA THR A 174 2.44 -2.67 10.87
C THR A 174 1.32 -1.93 11.60
N PRO A 175 1.21 -0.58 11.55
CA PRO A 175 0.08 0.13 12.14
C PRO A 175 -1.28 -0.36 11.66
N GLY A 176 -1.45 -0.51 10.34
CA GLY A 176 -2.67 -1.04 9.76
C GLY A 176 -2.92 -2.50 10.14
N GLN A 177 -1.86 -3.32 10.16
CA GLN A 177 -1.95 -4.72 10.59
C GLN A 177 -2.42 -4.85 12.05
N LEU A 178 -1.87 -4.05 12.97
CA LEU A 178 -2.23 -4.07 14.40
C LEU A 178 -3.69 -3.65 14.62
N CYS A 179 -4.13 -2.56 13.98
CA CYS A 179 -5.53 -2.13 14.04
C CYS A 179 -6.45 -3.19 13.45
N SER A 180 -6.11 -3.76 12.29
CA SER A 180 -6.92 -4.81 11.65
C SER A 180 -6.99 -6.09 12.48
N ALA A 181 -5.88 -6.55 13.05
CA ALA A 181 -5.84 -7.72 13.92
C ALA A 181 -6.71 -7.51 15.17
N THR A 182 -6.63 -6.33 15.78
CA THR A 182 -7.46 -5.98 16.95
C THR A 182 -8.95 -6.08 16.62
N ALA A 183 -9.39 -5.49 15.50
CA ALA A 183 -10.77 -5.56 15.06
C ALA A 183 -11.19 -6.98 14.64
N LEU A 184 -10.33 -7.71 13.92
CA LEU A 184 -10.56 -9.11 13.52
C LEU A 184 -10.88 -9.99 14.73
N LEU A 185 -10.12 -9.88 15.82
CA LEU A 185 -10.37 -10.67 17.03
C LEU A 185 -11.73 -10.33 17.64
N SER A 186 -12.14 -9.06 17.60
CA SER A 186 -13.47 -8.63 18.03
C SER A 186 -14.58 -9.16 17.10
N GLU A 187 -14.41 -9.04 15.78
CA GLU A 187 -15.32 -9.55 14.76
C GLU A 187 -15.57 -11.06 14.93
N PHE A 188 -14.50 -11.84 15.12
CA PHE A 188 -14.59 -13.28 15.35
C PHE A 188 -15.31 -13.60 16.68
N ARG A 189 -14.99 -12.91 17.77
CA ARG A 189 -15.69 -13.08 19.06
C ARG A 189 -17.19 -12.77 18.97
N ASN A 190 -17.56 -11.82 18.11
CA ASN A 190 -18.96 -11.46 17.84
C ASN A 190 -19.65 -12.43 16.85
N GLY A 191 -18.93 -13.42 16.34
CA GLY A 191 -19.47 -14.45 15.44
C GLY A 191 -19.64 -13.99 14.00
N THR A 192 -19.00 -12.90 13.58
CA THR A 192 -19.03 -12.42 12.20
C THR A 192 -18.39 -13.46 11.27
N ALA A 193 -19.11 -13.94 10.26
CA ALA A 193 -18.57 -14.83 9.23
C ALA A 193 -17.56 -14.13 8.31
N SER A 194 -16.67 -14.89 7.67
CA SER A 194 -15.79 -14.45 6.58
C SER A 194 -16.06 -15.27 5.31
N THR A 195 -15.34 -14.98 4.23
CA THR A 195 -15.43 -15.73 2.96
C THR A 195 -15.13 -17.22 3.13
N VAL A 196 -14.29 -17.60 4.10
CA VAL A 196 -13.90 -19.00 4.34
C VAL A 196 -14.76 -19.70 5.38
N THR A 197 -15.74 -19.01 5.97
CA THR A 197 -16.71 -19.63 6.88
C THR A 197 -17.68 -20.51 6.07
N ALA A 198 -17.71 -21.82 6.38
CA ALA A 198 -18.48 -22.80 5.61
C ALA A 198 -20.00 -22.58 5.62
N ASP A 199 -20.57 -22.16 6.76
CA ASP A 199 -21.98 -21.76 6.87
C ASP A 199 -22.07 -20.34 7.42
N VAL A 200 -22.39 -19.38 6.55
CA VAL A 200 -22.54 -17.96 6.91
C VAL A 200 -23.71 -17.68 7.84
N ARG A 201 -24.60 -18.65 8.08
CA ARG A 201 -25.70 -18.55 9.06
C ARG A 201 -25.27 -18.98 10.46
N ALA A 202 -24.11 -19.61 10.60
CA ALA A 202 -23.57 -20.08 11.86
C ALA A 202 -22.36 -19.26 12.30
N ARG A 203 -22.12 -19.21 13.61
CA ARG A 203 -20.89 -18.65 14.17
C ARG A 203 -19.69 -19.50 13.72
N PRO A 204 -18.58 -18.90 13.26
CA PRO A 204 -17.35 -19.63 12.99
C PRO A 204 -16.88 -20.40 14.24
N ALA A 205 -16.65 -21.71 14.09
CA ALA A 205 -16.33 -22.58 15.22
C ALA A 205 -14.92 -22.37 15.80
N ALA A 206 -13.98 -21.96 14.97
CA ALA A 206 -12.59 -21.73 15.35
C ALA A 206 -11.96 -20.63 14.48
N LEU A 207 -11.01 -19.88 15.04
CA LEU A 207 -10.22 -18.91 14.30
C LEU A 207 -9.02 -19.64 13.67
N THR A 208 -9.27 -20.38 12.60
CA THR A 208 -8.22 -21.11 11.86
C THR A 208 -7.28 -20.14 11.15
N ASP A 209 -6.15 -20.64 10.66
CA ASP A 209 -5.24 -19.82 9.85
C ASP A 209 -5.88 -19.26 8.59
N ASP A 210 -6.76 -20.03 7.95
CA ASP A 210 -7.45 -19.56 6.75
C ASP A 210 -8.43 -18.43 7.09
N GLU A 211 -9.10 -18.50 8.25
CA GLU A 211 -9.91 -17.38 8.76
C GLU A 211 -9.04 -16.15 9.04
N ILE A 212 -7.87 -16.32 9.66
CA ILE A 212 -6.95 -15.20 9.92
C ILE A 212 -6.45 -14.59 8.60
N ARG A 213 -5.98 -15.42 7.66
CA ARG A 213 -5.49 -14.96 6.34
C ARG A 213 -6.57 -14.20 5.59
N GLU A 214 -7.77 -14.77 5.51
CA GLU A 214 -8.91 -14.15 4.82
C GLU A 214 -9.25 -12.79 5.44
N ARG A 215 -9.41 -12.74 6.76
CA ARG A 215 -9.80 -11.51 7.46
C ARG A 215 -8.71 -10.44 7.48
N MET A 216 -7.44 -10.82 7.33
CA MET A 216 -6.30 -9.90 7.24
C MET A 216 -5.92 -9.54 5.79
N SER A 217 -6.56 -10.14 4.79
CA SER A 217 -6.21 -9.99 3.37
C SER A 217 -6.26 -8.54 2.85
N GLY A 218 -7.05 -7.68 3.50
CA GLY A 218 -7.12 -6.24 3.21
C GLY A 218 -5.89 -5.42 3.62
N ASN A 219 -4.90 -6.01 4.30
CA ASN A 219 -3.68 -5.35 4.75
C ASN A 219 -2.45 -5.93 4.06
N LEU A 220 -1.92 -5.20 3.07
CA LEU A 220 -0.79 -5.65 2.26
C LEU A 220 0.55 -5.41 2.98
N CYS A 221 1.43 -6.41 2.89
CA CYS A 221 2.81 -6.38 3.39
C CYS A 221 3.79 -6.73 2.25
N ARG A 222 4.55 -5.76 1.76
CA ARG A 222 5.51 -6.00 0.68
C ARG A 222 6.78 -6.73 1.13
N CYS A 223 7.13 -6.63 2.41
CA CYS A 223 8.21 -7.41 3.02
C CYS A 223 7.88 -8.91 3.10
N GLY A 224 6.60 -9.29 2.98
CA GLY A 224 6.18 -10.69 3.00
C GLY A 224 6.10 -11.32 4.40
N ALA A 225 5.92 -10.53 5.46
CA ALA A 225 5.85 -11.01 6.85
C ALA A 225 4.55 -11.78 7.19
N TYR A 226 3.75 -12.19 6.20
CA TYR A 226 2.40 -12.72 6.41
C TYR A 226 2.35 -13.97 7.29
N VAL A 227 3.30 -14.90 7.14
CA VAL A 227 3.35 -16.12 7.96
C VAL A 227 3.50 -15.77 9.45
N ASN A 228 4.39 -14.82 9.75
CA ASN A 228 4.62 -14.35 11.11
C ASN A 228 3.44 -13.52 11.63
N ILE A 229 2.79 -12.72 10.78
CA ILE A 229 1.56 -11.98 11.12
C ILE A 229 0.44 -12.95 11.52
N VAL A 230 0.22 -14.03 10.75
CA VAL A 230 -0.79 -15.05 11.10
C VAL A 230 -0.45 -15.71 12.43
N ALA A 231 0.82 -16.07 12.66
CA ALA A 231 1.27 -16.65 13.93
C ALA A 231 1.02 -15.69 15.12
N ALA A 232 1.35 -14.41 14.98
CA ALA A 232 1.14 -13.39 16.01
C ALA A 232 -0.35 -13.19 16.33
N VAL A 233 -1.22 -13.14 15.32
CA VAL A 233 -2.67 -13.00 15.54
C VAL A 233 -3.23 -14.22 16.27
N ARG A 234 -2.78 -15.43 15.92
CA ARG A 234 -3.18 -16.65 16.62
C ARG A 234 -2.73 -16.64 18.08
N ALA A 235 -1.45 -16.32 18.34
CA ALA A 235 -0.93 -16.22 19.70
C ALA A 235 -1.68 -15.17 20.53
N ALA A 236 -2.03 -14.02 19.93
CA ALA A 236 -2.85 -13.01 20.61
C ALA A 236 -4.29 -13.46 20.87
N HIS A 237 -4.84 -14.39 20.07
CA HIS A 237 -6.15 -14.99 20.33
C HIS A 237 -6.10 -16.00 21.48
N ASP A 238 -5.08 -16.86 21.50
CA ASP A 238 -4.97 -17.96 22.46
C ASP A 238 -4.63 -17.48 23.88
N ASN A 239 -3.96 -16.32 23.99
CA ASN A 239 -3.56 -15.70 25.26
C ASN A 239 -4.57 -14.67 25.82
N ALA A 240 -5.73 -14.52 25.19
CA ALA A 240 -6.79 -13.56 25.58
C ALA A 240 -7.94 -14.23 26.33
#